data_AF-A0A6I5R1Q8-F1
#
_entry.id   AF-A0A6I5R1Q8-F1
#
_cell.length_a   1.000
_cell.length_b   1.000
_cell.length_c   1.000
_cell.angle_alpha   90.00
_cell.angle_beta   90.00
_cell.angle_gamma   90.00
#
_symmetry.space_group_name_H-M   'P 1'
#
loop_
_entity.id
_entity.type
_entity.pdbx_description
1 polymer ?
#
loop_
_entity_poly.entity_id
_entity_poly.type
_entity_poly.pdbx_seq_one_letter_code
_entity_poly.pdbx_strand_id
1 'polypeptide(L)'
;MPICPRCQNQVKVTDLKCPRCRLELKAYGHPGIELHRAIGDEVLCKSCAYHEDDSCTLPRRPYAKDCTLYQSVNAVEEAIAYAPKTSFLKTLWQRYSTWMILLVIFGICLLYVL
;
A
#
# COMPACT_ATOMS: atom_id res chain seq x y z
N MET A 1 7.81 -0.97 1.31
CA MET A 1 8.52 -1.67 0.23
C MET A 1 7.69 -2.89 -0.15
N PRO A 2 7.25 -3.02 -1.41
CA PRO A 2 6.40 -4.12 -1.83
C PRO A 2 7.14 -5.46 -1.79
N ILE A 3 6.38 -6.53 -1.55
CA ILE A 3 6.86 -7.91 -1.46
C ILE A 3 6.28 -8.69 -2.64
N CYS A 4 7.09 -9.50 -3.31
CA CYS A 4 6.62 -10.34 -4.41
C CYS A 4 5.63 -11.40 -3.90
N PRO A 5 4.41 -11.52 -4.46
CA PRO A 5 3.41 -12.47 -3.96
C PRO A 5 3.79 -13.94 -4.18
N ARG A 6 4.69 -14.23 -5.14
CA ARG A 6 5.07 -15.62 -5.48
C ARG A 6 6.25 -16.14 -4.67
N CYS A 7 7.25 -15.31 -4.41
CA CYS A 7 8.51 -15.74 -3.78
C CYS A 7 8.85 -14.97 -2.50
N GLN A 8 7.96 -14.07 -2.07
CA GLN A 8 8.10 -13.23 -0.88
C GLN A 8 9.39 -12.40 -0.84
N ASN A 9 10.03 -12.20 -2.00
CA ASN A 9 11.24 -11.39 -2.11
C ASN A 9 10.89 -9.90 -2.08
N GLN A 10 11.75 -9.08 -1.49
CA GLN A 10 11.62 -7.63 -1.59
C GLN A 10 11.77 -7.18 -3.05
N VAL A 11 10.90 -6.29 -3.49
CA VAL A 11 10.88 -5.75 -4.86
C VAL A 11 10.84 -4.21 -4.81
N LYS A 12 11.53 -3.57 -5.74
CA LYS A 12 11.45 -2.11 -5.87
C LYS A 12 10.13 -1.73 -6.52
N VAL A 13 9.62 -0.56 -6.17
CA VAL A 13 8.40 -0.01 -6.78
C VAL A 13 8.60 0.19 -8.29
N THR A 14 9.82 0.33 -8.79
CA THR A 14 10.13 0.47 -10.23
C THR A 14 10.28 -0.86 -10.98
N ASP A 15 10.32 -2.00 -10.27
CA ASP A 15 10.59 -3.28 -10.90
C ASP A 15 9.36 -3.75 -11.70
N LEU A 16 9.53 -3.92 -13.02
CA LEU A 16 8.51 -4.48 -13.90
C LEU A 16 8.33 -5.99 -13.68
N LYS A 17 9.44 -6.68 -13.35
CA LYS A 17 9.50 -8.11 -13.07
C LYS A 17 10.24 -8.35 -11.77
N CYS A 18 9.82 -9.36 -11.00
CA CYS A 18 10.53 -9.77 -9.80
C CYS A 18 11.94 -10.27 -10.18
N PRO A 19 13.02 -9.77 -9.55
CA PRO A 19 14.39 -10.15 -9.90
C PRO A 19 14.69 -11.62 -9.60
N ARG A 20 13.95 -12.25 -8.68
CA ARG A 20 14.18 -13.64 -8.27
C ARG A 20 13.36 -14.65 -9.08
N CYS A 21 12.05 -14.43 -9.19
CA CYS A 21 11.14 -15.40 -9.83
C CYS A 21 10.64 -14.98 -11.21
N ARG A 22 11.11 -13.82 -11.72
CA ARG A 22 10.72 -13.23 -13.01
C ARG A 22 9.22 -13.02 -13.21
N LEU A 23 8.45 -12.97 -12.12
CA LEU A 23 7.02 -12.69 -12.15
C LEU A 23 6.77 -11.26 -12.61
N GLU A 24 5.82 -11.04 -13.51
CA GLU A 24 5.38 -9.71 -13.92
C GLU A 24 4.57 -9.06 -12.79
N LEU A 25 5.07 -7.91 -12.32
CA LEU A 25 4.56 -7.17 -11.16
C LEU A 25 3.76 -5.93 -11.57
N LYS A 26 4.00 -5.40 -12.77
CA LYS A 26 3.30 -4.23 -13.33
C LYS A 26 2.73 -4.57 -14.69
N ALA A 27 1.71 -3.81 -15.09
CA ALA A 27 0.90 -3.96 -16.30
C ALA A 27 1.71 -4.28 -17.56
N TYR A 28 2.06 -5.56 -17.73
CA TYR A 28 2.78 -6.12 -18.88
C TYR A 28 3.94 -5.27 -19.41
N GLY A 29 4.68 -4.60 -18.52
CA GLY A 29 5.85 -3.77 -18.89
C GLY A 29 5.65 -2.25 -18.87
N HIS A 30 4.46 -1.75 -18.52
CA HIS A 30 4.22 -0.30 -18.41
C HIS A 30 4.54 0.23 -17.01
N PRO A 31 5.40 1.26 -16.88
CA PRO A 31 5.64 1.92 -15.61
C PRO A 31 4.40 2.70 -15.16
N GLY A 32 4.08 2.64 -13.87
CA GLY A 32 3.04 3.46 -13.24
C GLY A 32 1.63 2.85 -13.23
N ILE A 33 1.39 1.74 -13.92
CA ILE A 33 0.09 1.06 -13.92
C ILE A 33 0.19 -0.19 -13.03
N GLU A 34 -0.67 -0.23 -12.01
CA GLU A 34 -0.77 -1.40 -11.12
C GLU A 34 -1.40 -2.58 -11.87
N LEU A 35 -0.90 -3.78 -11.57
CA LEU A 35 -1.47 -5.03 -12.07
C LEU A 35 -2.07 -5.78 -10.90
N HIS A 36 -3.40 -5.67 -10.73
CA HIS A 36 -4.11 -6.45 -9.73
C HIS A 36 -4.18 -7.90 -10.18
N ARG A 37 -3.97 -8.83 -9.24
CA ARG A 37 -4.00 -10.27 -9.49
C ARG A 37 -4.84 -10.95 -8.43
N ALA A 38 -5.70 -11.87 -8.86
CA ALA A 38 -6.49 -12.70 -7.96
C ALA A 38 -5.57 -13.64 -7.17
N ILE A 39 -5.96 -13.96 -5.94
CA ILE A 39 -5.21 -14.89 -5.09
C ILE A 39 -5.78 -16.30 -5.33
N GLY A 40 -4.91 -17.27 -5.61
CA GLY A 40 -5.32 -18.65 -5.84
C GLY A 40 -6.09 -18.85 -7.15
N ASP A 41 -7.26 -19.48 -7.05
CA ASP A 41 -8.11 -19.84 -8.20
C ASP A 41 -9.29 -18.89 -8.43
N GLU A 42 -9.39 -17.82 -7.66
CA GLU A 42 -10.43 -16.82 -7.83
C GLU A 42 -10.23 -15.99 -9.11
N VAL A 43 -11.32 -15.37 -9.57
CA VAL A 43 -11.32 -14.43 -10.70
C VAL A 43 -11.62 -13.04 -10.16
N LEU A 44 -10.84 -12.03 -10.57
CA LEU A 44 -11.02 -10.64 -10.11
C LEU A 44 -12.37 -10.08 -10.52
N CYS A 45 -12.88 -10.47 -11.70
CA CYS A 45 -14.15 -9.96 -12.19
C CYS A 45 -15.32 -10.22 -11.24
N LYS A 46 -15.26 -11.25 -10.39
CA LYS A 46 -16.32 -11.58 -9.43
C LYS A 46 -16.53 -10.50 -8.37
N SER A 47 -15.47 -9.77 -8.01
CA SER A 47 -15.49 -8.72 -6.99
C SER A 47 -15.24 -7.32 -7.56
N CYS A 48 -15.33 -7.15 -8.89
CA CYS A 48 -15.02 -5.92 -9.58
C CYS A 48 -16.26 -5.03 -9.72
N ALA A 49 -16.19 -3.77 -9.28
CA ALA A 49 -17.27 -2.80 -9.41
C ALA A 49 -17.69 -2.61 -10.87
N TYR A 50 -16.73 -2.45 -11.78
CA TYR A 50 -17.00 -2.31 -13.22
C TYR A 50 -17.63 -3.57 -13.86
N HIS A 51 -17.52 -4.73 -13.21
CA HIS A 51 -18.18 -5.94 -13.65
C HIS A 51 -19.62 -6.01 -13.14
N GLU A 52 -19.92 -5.42 -11.99
CA GLU A 52 -21.24 -5.43 -11.39
C GLU A 52 -22.20 -4.47 -12.13
N ASP A 53 -21.70 -3.30 -12.54
CA ASP A 53 -22.46 -2.29 -13.27
C ASP A 53 -22.35 -2.42 -14.81
N ASP A 54 -21.84 -3.57 -15.28
CA ASP A 54 -21.65 -3.94 -16.69
C ASP A 54 -20.79 -2.99 -17.55
N SER A 55 -20.13 -2.01 -16.94
CA SER A 55 -19.34 -0.99 -17.63
C SER A 55 -17.96 -1.47 -18.12
N CYS A 56 -17.46 -2.60 -17.61
CA CYS A 56 -16.14 -3.12 -17.96
C CYS A 56 -16.08 -3.71 -19.37
N THR A 57 -15.19 -3.16 -20.21
CA THR A 57 -14.95 -3.58 -21.60
C THR A 57 -13.60 -4.30 -21.80
N LEU A 58 -12.87 -4.62 -20.72
CA LEU A 58 -11.58 -5.29 -20.84
C LEU A 58 -11.72 -6.72 -21.39
N PRO A 59 -10.76 -7.17 -22.23
CA PRO A 59 -10.72 -8.53 -22.71
C PRO A 59 -10.51 -9.49 -21.53
N ARG A 60 -11.03 -10.73 -21.65
CA ARG A 60 -10.99 -11.82 -20.64
C ARG A 60 -12.05 -11.75 -19.53
N ARG A 61 -12.94 -10.75 -19.52
CA ARG A 61 -14.19 -10.83 -18.74
C ARG A 61 -15.00 -12.07 -19.20
N PRO A 62 -15.63 -12.83 -18.30
CA PRO A 62 -15.71 -12.72 -16.83
C PRO A 62 -14.62 -13.49 -16.06
N TYR A 63 -13.61 -14.04 -16.73
CA TYR A 63 -12.67 -15.00 -16.14
C TYR A 63 -11.27 -14.43 -15.86
N ALA A 64 -11.12 -13.11 -15.83
CA ALA A 64 -9.81 -12.47 -15.66
C ALA A 64 -9.23 -12.74 -14.26
N LYS A 65 -8.04 -13.35 -14.22
CA LYS A 65 -7.23 -13.55 -13.01
C LYS A 65 -6.22 -12.42 -12.76
N ASP A 66 -6.06 -11.52 -13.71
CA ASP A 66 -5.30 -10.28 -13.60
C ASP A 66 -5.99 -9.13 -14.34
N CYS A 67 -5.89 -7.91 -13.83
CA CYS A 67 -6.54 -6.74 -14.41
C CYS A 67 -5.86 -5.44 -13.95
N THR A 68 -5.67 -4.51 -14.87
CA THR A 68 -5.10 -3.18 -14.59
C THR A 68 -6.14 -2.14 -14.20
N LEU A 69 -7.41 -2.42 -14.49
CA LEU A 69 -8.55 -1.54 -14.21
C LEU A 69 -9.45 -2.12 -13.11
N TYR A 70 -8.93 -3.05 -12.31
CA TYR A 70 -9.72 -3.65 -11.24
C TYR A 70 -10.03 -2.63 -10.16
N GLN A 71 -11.29 -2.60 -9.75
CA GLN A 71 -11.74 -1.84 -8.59
C GLN A 71 -12.65 -2.74 -7.77
N SER A 72 -12.27 -3.01 -6.52
CA SER A 72 -13.08 -3.86 -5.65
C SER A 72 -14.38 -3.15 -5.25
N VAL A 73 -15.47 -3.90 -5.21
CA VAL A 73 -16.76 -3.42 -4.64
C VAL A 73 -16.62 -3.06 -3.15
N ASN A 74 -15.65 -3.68 -2.47
CA ASN A 74 -15.36 -3.49 -1.04
C ASN A 74 -14.11 -2.63 -0.77
N ALA A 75 -13.70 -1.77 -1.71
CA ALA A 75 -12.45 -1.00 -1.62
C ALA A 75 -12.30 -0.22 -0.31
N VAL A 76 -13.41 0.26 0.26
CA VAL A 76 -13.43 0.97 1.55
C VAL A 76 -13.02 0.05 2.71
N GLU A 77 -13.58 -1.16 2.78
CA GLU A 77 -13.25 -2.12 3.85
C GLU A 77 -11.80 -2.60 3.75
N GLU A 78 -11.32 -2.86 2.53
CA GLU A 78 -9.94 -3.26 2.28
C GLU A 78 -8.94 -2.16 2.68
N ALA A 79 -9.26 -0.89 2.41
CA ALA A 79 -8.44 0.25 2.81
C ALA A 79 -8.36 0.41 4.34
N ILE A 80 -9.47 0.19 5.05
CA ILE A 80 -9.51 0.23 6.51
C ILE A 80 -8.72 -0.94 7.11
N ALA A 81 -8.81 -2.14 6.52
CA ALA A 81 -8.08 -3.32 6.98
C ALA A 81 -6.56 -3.17 6.82
N TYR A 82 -6.10 -2.49 5.76
CA TYR A 82 -4.69 -2.29 5.48
C TYR A 82 -4.13 -0.97 6.04
N ALA A 83 -4.94 -0.17 6.73
CA ALA A 83 -4.49 1.06 7.35
C ALA A 83 -3.31 0.75 8.27
N PRO A 84 -2.11 1.33 8.01
CA PRO A 84 -0.96 1.06 8.84
C PRO A 84 -1.32 1.50 10.26
N LYS A 85 -1.17 0.59 11.23
CA LYS A 85 -1.25 0.91 12.66
C LYS A 85 -0.09 1.86 12.98
N THR A 86 -0.25 3.13 12.63
CA THR A 86 0.73 4.16 12.96
C THR A 86 0.77 4.23 14.47
N SER A 87 1.93 3.91 15.04
CA SER A 87 2.17 3.99 16.48
C SER A 87 1.88 5.42 16.95
N PHE A 88 0.70 5.61 17.54
CA PHE A 88 0.22 6.88 18.10
C PHE A 88 1.26 7.50 19.03
N LEU A 89 2.02 6.66 19.75
CA LEU A 89 3.12 7.04 20.65
C LEU A 89 4.27 7.76 19.92
N LYS A 90 4.68 7.29 18.73
CA LYS A 90 5.74 7.97 17.95
C LYS A 90 5.28 9.35 17.47
N THR A 91 4.03 9.45 17.00
CA THR A 91 3.46 10.72 16.50
C THR A 91 3.25 11.72 17.64
N LEU A 92 2.83 11.27 18.83
CA LEU A 92 2.70 12.13 20.00
C LEU A 92 4.06 12.61 20.52
N TRP A 93 5.05 11.72 20.61
CA TRP A 93 6.40 12.05 21.08
C TRP A 93 7.03 13.12 20.18
N GLN A 94 6.93 12.95 18.87
CA GLN A 94 7.49 13.90 17.91
C GLN A 94 6.84 15.30 18.00
N ARG A 95 5.57 15.36 18.42
CA ARG A 95 4.83 16.62 18.59
C ARG A 95 5.16 17.36 19.89
N TYR A 96 5.48 16.65 20.98
CA TYR A 96 5.83 17.26 22.28
C TYR A 96 7.34 17.40 22.53
N SER A 97 8.19 16.81 21.69
CA SER A 97 9.66 16.82 21.86
C SER A 97 10.24 18.24 21.91
N THR A 98 9.75 19.16 21.09
CA THR A 98 10.23 20.55 21.05
C THR A 98 9.93 21.31 22.34
N TRP A 99 8.75 21.09 22.93
CA TRP A 99 8.36 21.70 24.20
C TRP A 99 9.17 21.14 25.37
N MET A 100 9.47 19.84 25.36
CA MET A 100 10.34 19.22 26.37
C MET A 100 11.75 19.79 26.35
N ILE A 101 12.33 20.01 25.15
CA ILE A 101 13.66 20.61 25.00
C ILE A 101 13.67 22.04 25.53
N LEU A 102 12.65 22.85 25.20
CA LEU A 102 12.53 24.22 25.73
C LEU A 102 12.42 24.26 27.26
N LEU A 103 11.66 23.34 27.86
CA LEU A 103 11.53 23.25 29.31
C LEU A 103 12.86 22.91 29.99
N VAL A 104 13.64 21.99 29.41
CA VAL A 104 14.96 21.63 29.92
C VAL A 104 15.92 22.81 29.84
N ILE A 105 15.97 23.52 28.70
CA ILE A 105 16.82 24.70 28.54
C ILE A 105 16.43 25.79 29.55
N PHE A 106 15.12 26.03 29.72
CA PHE A 106 14.63 27.02 30.67
C PHE A 106 14.99 26.68 32.12
N GLY A 107 14.88 25.40 32.51
CA GLY A 107 15.30 24.93 33.82
C GLY A 107 16.80 25.09 34.07
N ILE A 108 17.64 24.83 33.07
CA ILE A 108 19.10 25.04 33.16
C ILE A 108 19.41 26.54 33.32
N CYS A 109 18.75 27.42 32.57
CA CYS A 109 18.93 28.86 32.73
C CYS A 109 18.58 29.35 34.14
N LEU A 110 17.50 28.84 34.73
CA LEU A 110 17.12 29.20 36.11
C LEU A 110 18.14 28.71 37.14
N LEU A 111 18.73 27.54 36.95
CA LEU A 111 19.79 27.01 37.83
C LEU A 111 21.08 27.83 37.78
N TYR A 112 21.39 28.47 36.65
CA TYR A 112 22.59 29.29 36.51
C TYR A 112 22.44 30.72 37.06
N VAL A 113 21.20 31.17 37.29
CA VAL A 113 20.88 32.52 37.80
C VAL A 113 20.73 32.55 39.33
N LEU A 114 20.45 31.40 39.94
CA LEU A 114 20.32 31.22 41.39
C LEU A 114 21.67 30.91 42.05
#